data_AF-A0A8S4QFJ3-F1
#
_entry.id   AF-A0A8S4QFJ3-F1
#
_cell.length_a   1.000
_cell.length_b   1.000
_cell.length_c   1.000
_cell.angle_alpha   90.00
_cell.angle_beta   90.00
_cell.angle_gamma   90.00
#
_symmetry.space_group_name_H-M   'P 1'
#
loop_
_entity.id
_entity.type
_entity.pdbx_description
1 polymer ?
#
loop_
_entity_poly.entity_id
_entity_poly.type
_entity_poly.pdbx_seq_one_letter_code
_entity_poly.pdbx_strand_id
1 'polypeptide(L)'
;MSNANDGINLERLETIGDSFLKFAITAYLYCAHPAVHEGKLSHMRSKQVSNLNLYRLGRNKRLGARMIASKFEPHDNWLPPCHKPPPTLQPSHT
;
A
#
# COMPACT_ATOMS: atom_id res chain seq x y z
N MET A 1 12.30 -5.14 -3.33
CA MET A 1 13.17 -5.05 -2.12
C MET A 1 12.75 -3.81 -1.34
N SER A 2 12.35 -3.98 -0.08
CA SER A 2 11.97 -2.89 0.81
C SER A 2 13.15 -1.96 1.07
N ASN A 3 13.06 -0.70 0.63
CA ASN A 3 14.17 0.27 0.70
C ASN A 3 14.56 0.70 2.12
N ALA A 4 13.73 0.45 3.12
CA ALA A 4 14.02 0.82 4.51
C ALA A 4 15.03 -0.11 5.21
N ASN A 5 15.32 -1.30 4.64
CA ASN A 5 16.23 -2.30 5.21
C ASN A 5 16.01 -2.56 6.73
N ASP A 6 14.74 -2.59 7.13
CA ASP A 6 14.33 -2.90 8.50
C ASP A 6 14.31 -4.43 8.70
N GLY A 7 14.33 -4.88 9.96
CA GLY A 7 14.29 -6.31 10.31
C GLY A 7 12.99 -7.02 9.89
N ILE A 8 12.00 -6.26 9.40
CA ILE A 8 10.70 -6.74 8.95
C ILE A 8 10.39 -6.09 7.59
N ASN A 9 10.02 -6.92 6.60
CA ASN A 9 9.48 -6.46 5.32
C ASN A 9 8.00 -6.87 5.16
N LEU A 10 7.31 -6.25 4.19
CA LEU A 10 5.88 -6.48 3.98
C LEU A 10 5.57 -7.59 2.95
N GLU A 11 6.56 -8.28 2.39
CA GLU A 11 6.36 -9.22 1.26
C GLU A 11 5.42 -10.37 1.63
N ARG A 12 5.54 -10.92 2.85
CA ARG A 12 4.63 -11.97 3.34
C ARG A 12 3.20 -11.47 3.51
N LEU A 13 3.05 -10.25 4.03
CA LEU A 13 1.73 -9.64 4.24
C LEU A 13 1.09 -9.26 2.90
N GLU A 14 1.88 -8.75 1.95
CA GLU A 14 1.46 -8.49 0.57
C GLU A 14 0.98 -9.77 -0.11
N THR A 15 1.71 -10.88 0.02
CA THR A 15 1.35 -12.17 -0.57
C THR A 15 -0.03 -12.66 -0.08
N ILE A 16 -0.27 -12.57 1.24
CA ILE A 16 -1.57 -12.94 1.84
C ILE A 16 -2.66 -11.96 1.43
N GLY A 17 -2.36 -10.66 1.47
CA GLY A 17 -3.29 -9.58 1.13
C GLY A 17 -3.75 -9.65 -0.33
N ASP A 18 -2.85 -9.94 -1.26
CA ASP A 18 -3.16 -10.12 -2.69
C ASP A 18 -4.09 -11.30 -2.91
N SER A 19 -3.80 -12.45 -2.29
CA SER A 19 -4.65 -13.64 -2.36
C SER A 19 -6.04 -13.38 -1.79
N PHE A 20 -6.12 -12.75 -0.62
CA PHE A 20 -7.38 -12.38 0.02
C PHE A 20 -8.20 -11.42 -0.83
N LEU A 21 -7.57 -10.38 -1.39
CA LEU A 21 -8.26 -9.37 -2.19
C LEU A 21 -8.80 -9.97 -3.50
N LYS A 22 -8.01 -10.83 -4.16
CA LYS A 22 -8.46 -11.59 -5.33
C LYS A 22 -9.67 -12.46 -5.00
N PHE A 23 -9.66 -13.16 -3.88
CA PHE A 23 -10.79 -13.98 -3.44
C PHE A 23 -12.03 -13.14 -3.12
N ALA A 24 -11.90 -12.14 -2.25
CA ALA A 24 -13.00 -11.30 -1.81
C ALA A 24 -13.71 -10.59 -2.97
N ILE A 25 -12.95 -10.03 -3.92
CA ILE A 25 -13.52 -9.40 -5.12
C ILE A 25 -14.16 -10.44 -6.05
N THR A 26 -13.57 -11.63 -6.19
CA THR A 26 -14.18 -12.70 -6.98
C THR A 26 -15.54 -13.11 -6.39
N ALA A 27 -15.59 -13.38 -5.09
CA ALA A 27 -16.81 -13.76 -4.39
C ALA A 27 -17.89 -12.67 -4.50
N TYR A 28 -17.51 -11.41 -4.28
CA TYR A 28 -18.41 -10.28 -4.43
C TYR A 28 -18.98 -10.18 -5.85
N LEU A 29 -18.14 -10.22 -6.88
CA LEU A 29 -18.59 -10.10 -8.27
C LEU A 29 -19.46 -11.28 -8.71
N TYR A 30 -19.14 -12.50 -8.25
CA TYR A 30 -19.94 -13.69 -8.52
C TYR A 30 -21.36 -13.57 -7.94
N CYS A 31 -21.48 -13.13 -6.69
CA CYS A 31 -22.77 -12.92 -6.04
C CYS A 31 -23.54 -11.72 -6.61
N ALA A 32 -22.86 -10.61 -6.92
CA ALA A 32 -23.49 -9.38 -7.39
C ALA A 32 -23.93 -9.43 -8.87
N HIS A 33 -23.34 -10.32 -9.67
CA HIS A 33 -23.57 -10.40 -11.12
C HIS A 33 -23.81 -11.84 -11.60
N PRO A 34 -24.88 -12.52 -11.15
CA PRO A 34 -25.10 -13.96 -11.40
C PRO A 34 -25.31 -14.31 -12.89
N ALA A 35 -25.77 -13.36 -13.70
CA ALA A 35 -26.00 -13.55 -15.14
C ALA A 35 -24.77 -13.25 -16.02
N VAL A 36 -23.66 -12.83 -15.42
CA VAL A 36 -22.45 -12.45 -16.17
C VAL A 36 -21.52 -13.64 -16.28
N HIS A 37 -21.07 -13.93 -17.50
CA HIS A 37 -20.14 -15.03 -17.76
C HIS A 37 -18.74 -14.77 -17.16
N GLU A 38 -18.01 -15.86 -16.94
CA GLU A 38 -16.71 -15.90 -16.27
C GLU A 38 -15.69 -14.91 -16.86
N GLY A 39 -15.50 -14.87 -18.18
CA GLY A 39 -14.55 -13.96 -18.82
C GLY A 39 -14.77 -12.48 -18.48
N LYS A 40 -16.03 -12.02 -18.44
CA LYS A 40 -16.37 -10.65 -18.04
C LYS A 40 -16.20 -10.43 -16.53
N LEU A 41 -16.52 -11.43 -15.69
CA LEU A 41 -16.23 -11.37 -14.25
C LEU A 41 -14.72 -11.27 -13.99
N SER A 42 -13.92 -12.06 -14.69
CA SER A 42 -12.45 -12.05 -14.64
C SER A 42 -11.89 -10.70 -15.08
N HIS A 43 -12.42 -10.10 -16.16
CA HIS A 43 -12.03 -8.74 -16.57
C HIS A 43 -12.38 -7.67 -15.52
N MET A 44 -13.59 -7.73 -14.94
CA MET A 44 -14.01 -6.81 -13.89
C MET A 44 -13.14 -6.94 -12.65
N ARG A 45 -12.83 -8.17 -12.22
CA ARG A 45 -11.90 -8.42 -11.12
C ARG A 45 -10.55 -7.80 -11.40
N SER A 46 -9.94 -8.07 -12.55
CA SER A 46 -8.63 -7.53 -12.93
C SER A 46 -8.61 -6.00 -12.89
N LYS A 47 -9.70 -5.34 -13.30
CA LYS A 47 -9.82 -3.88 -13.17
C LYS A 47 -9.82 -3.42 -11.70
N GLN A 48 -10.58 -4.10 -10.84
CA GLN A 48 -10.70 -3.76 -9.42
C GLN A 48 -9.40 -4.00 -8.65
N VAL A 49 -8.71 -5.13 -8.89
CA VAL A 49 -7.46 -5.48 -8.19
C VAL A 49 -6.19 -5.01 -8.92
N SER A 50 -6.33 -4.15 -9.94
CA SER A 50 -5.18 -3.61 -10.67
C SER A 50 -4.34 -2.68 -9.79
N ASN A 51 -3.01 -2.72 -9.99
CA ASN A 51 -2.06 -1.87 -9.25
C ASN A 51 -2.45 -0.38 -9.30
N LEU A 52 -2.88 0.12 -10.46
CA LEU A 52 -3.31 1.51 -10.62
C LEU A 52 -4.54 1.84 -9.76
N ASN A 53 -5.53 0.94 -9.71
CA ASN A 53 -6.73 1.16 -8.91
C ASN A 53 -6.40 1.13 -7.42
N LEU A 54 -5.63 0.12 -6.97
CA LEU A 54 -5.22 -0.02 -5.58
C LEU A 54 -4.34 1.15 -5.11
N TYR A 55 -3.43 1.63 -5.97
CA TYR A 55 -2.65 2.83 -5.71
C TYR A 55 -3.54 4.06 -5.50
N ARG A 56 -4.53 4.28 -6.38
CA ARG A 56 -5.47 5.41 -6.25
C ARG A 56 -6.26 5.33 -4.94
N LEU A 57 -6.74 4.15 -4.58
CA LEU A 57 -7.44 3.92 -3.31
C LEU A 57 -6.53 4.18 -2.10
N GLY A 58 -5.30 3.65 -2.12
CA GLY A 58 -4.31 3.88 -1.06
C GLY A 58 -3.93 5.35 -0.91
N ARG A 59 -3.79 6.08 -2.02
CA ARG A 59 -3.57 7.53 -2.03
C ARG A 59 -4.74 8.28 -1.39
N ASN A 60 -5.98 7.93 -1.74
CA ASN A 60 -7.17 8.54 -1.15
C ASN A 60 -7.29 8.27 0.37
N LYS A 61 -6.74 7.14 0.84
CA LYS A 61 -6.64 6.80 2.27
C LYS A 61 -5.39 7.37 2.96
N ARG A 62 -4.58 8.17 2.26
CA ARG A 62 -3.33 8.77 2.77
C ARG A 62 -2.35 7.73 3.33
N LEU A 63 -2.29 6.54 2.73
CA LEU A 63 -1.38 5.48 3.21
C LEU A 63 0.09 5.87 3.02
N GLY A 64 0.43 6.61 1.97
CA GLY A 64 1.80 7.07 1.72
C GLY A 64 2.40 7.90 2.88
N ALA A 65 1.58 8.71 3.56
CA ALA A 65 2.02 9.50 4.72
C ALA A 65 2.30 8.64 5.97
N ARG A 66 1.93 7.35 5.95
CA ARG A 66 2.15 6.39 7.04
C ARG A 66 3.23 5.36 6.68
N MET A 67 3.78 5.41 5.46
CA MET A 67 4.81 4.49 5.01
C MET A 67 6.17 4.95 5.50
N ILE A 68 6.95 4.01 6.05
CA ILE A 68 8.36 4.20 6.36
C ILE A 68 9.14 3.66 5.16
N ALA A 69 9.64 4.56 4.32
CA ALA A 69 10.37 4.21 3.10
C ALA A 69 11.89 4.39 3.23
N SER A 70 12.34 5.16 4.22
CA SER A 70 13.74 5.40 4.52
C SER A 70 14.24 4.47 5.63
N LYS A 71 15.50 4.09 5.54
CA LYS A 71 16.19 3.39 6.61
C LYS A 71 16.29 4.27 7.85
N PHE A 72 16.04 3.70 9.02
CA PHE A 72 16.24 4.41 10.28
C PHE A 72 17.74 4.52 10.58
N GLU A 73 18.24 5.76 10.67
CA GLU A 73 19.64 6.09 10.92
C GLU A 73 19.68 7.12 12.07
N PRO A 74 19.95 6.68 13.33
CA PRO A 74 19.81 7.53 14.51
C PRO A 74 20.58 8.86 14.45
N HIS A 75 21.70 8.89 13.75
CA HIS A 75 22.52 10.10 13.62
C HIS A 75 21.97 11.09 12.58
N ASP A 76 21.19 10.62 11.59
CA ASP A 76 20.80 11.41 10.43
C ASP A 76 19.30 11.76 10.44
N ASN A 77 18.44 10.89 10.97
CA ASN A 77 16.99 11.04 10.85
C ASN A 77 16.18 10.74 12.11
N TRP A 78 16.83 10.58 13.27
CA TRP A 78 16.11 10.49 14.55
C TRP A 78 15.89 11.87 15.16
N LEU A 79 14.68 12.09 15.67
CA LEU A 79 14.33 13.26 16.48
C LEU A 79 13.70 12.77 17.78
N PRO A 80 14.11 13.32 18.95
CA PRO A 80 13.45 13.00 20.20
C PRO A 80 11.99 13.47 20.18
N PRO A 81 11.09 12.82 20.94
CA PRO A 81 9.71 13.27 21.08
C PRO A 81 9.64 14.77 21.44
N CYS A 82 8.73 15.49 20.80
CA CYS A 82 8.53 16.94 20.97
C CYS A 82 9.66 17.86 20.48
N HIS A 83 10.73 17.34 19.88
CA HIS A 83 11.75 18.18 19.24
C HIS A 83 11.34 18.52 17.80
N LYS A 84 11.36 19.81 17.47
CA LYS A 84 11.18 20.31 16.10
C LYS A 84 12.46 21.03 15.68
N PRO A 85 13.22 20.50 14.70
CA PRO A 85 14.41 21.19 14.23
C PRO A 85 14.01 22.53 13.59
N PRO A 86 14.89 23.55 13.68
CA PRO A 86 14.63 24.85 13.07
C PRO A 86 14.38 24.69 11.56
N PRO A 87 13.61 25.59 10.92
CA PRO A 87 13.23 25.47 9.51
C PRO A 87 14.41 25.32 8.54
N THR A 88 15.60 25.79 8.93
CA THR A 88 16.86 25.70 8.17
C THR A 88 17.46 24.30 8.10
N LEU A 89 17.04 23.38 8.99
CA LEU A 89 17.54 22.01 9.10
C LEU A 89 16.47 20.96 8.76
N GLN A 90 15.30 21.39 8.26
CA GLN A 90 14.27 20.45 7.84
C GLN A 90 14.70 19.81 6.51
N PRO A 91 14.77 18.47 6.42
CA PRO A 91 15.05 17.82 5.15
C PRO A 91 13.96 18.22 4.15
N SER A 92 14.38 18.72 2.98
CA SER A 92 13.48 19.08 1.90
C SER A 92 12.72 17.84 1.45
N HIS A 93 11.46 17.74 1.85
CA HIS A 93 10.54 16.72 1.37
C HIS A 93 10.18 17.03 -0.10
N THR A 94 10.97 16.52 -1.05
CA THR A 94 10.56 16.32 -2.45
C THR A 94 9.98 14.94 -2.65
#